data_AF-A0A6A6I6Z3-F1
#
_entry.id   AF-A0A6A6I6Z3-F1
#
_cell.length_a   1.000
_cell.length_b   1.000
_cell.length_c   1.000
_cell.angle_alpha   90.00
_cell.angle_beta   90.00
_cell.angle_gamma   90.00
#
_symmetry.space_group_name_H-M   'P 1'
#
loop_
_entity.id
_entity.type
_entity.pdbx_description
1 polymer ?
#
loop_
_entity_poly.entity_id
_entity_poly.type
_entity_poly.pdbx_seq_one_letter_code
_entity_poly.pdbx_strand_id
1 'polypeptide(L)'
;MSFFERLNYDVRVLVYEHMDDIPPLGPGAIYSGFILACHQAKREVEEAAAKAVSKLLKHCKDECAAGREDGQVFSWPCIDIGIPTITAASNFTQLRTITITLPFSALQGFGGSYDVQGFHGVFWPLYPIFSKYFQKVSVQLIDLPSHLPSRKPLDREYFRDWVRELLSDIAAEIPFSRSRGFGFLANDKARKAAKYAAPIKTKHISFYWDTRDGADRAEDVELRGVRYRYDADERKKLGKELNSQLPMQYRVSDEKGKVEEWGLVSTNWWSLSKRENPRVLLGQEEGFTHTEWQFCYSSGIGGKIKPDIEKMQETIGDDWA
;
A
#
# COMPACT_ATOMS: atom_id res chain seq x y z
N MET A 1 36.25 23.28 13.89
CA MET A 1 34.91 23.89 13.69
C MET A 1 34.14 23.04 12.72
N SER A 2 33.12 22.34 13.21
CA SER A 2 32.26 21.48 12.40
C SER A 2 31.16 22.27 11.70
N PHE A 3 30.56 21.71 10.63
CA PHE A 3 29.38 22.28 9.95
C PHE A 3 28.23 22.58 10.92
N PHE A 4 28.00 21.69 11.91
CA PHE A 4 26.91 21.78 12.88
C PHE A 4 27.10 22.90 13.93
N GLU A 5 28.34 23.33 14.16
CA GLU A 5 28.64 24.47 15.03
C GLU A 5 28.41 25.81 14.33
N ARG A 6 28.57 25.84 13.00
CA ARG A 6 28.53 27.09 12.22
C ARG A 6 27.13 27.46 11.74
N LEU A 7 26.31 26.47 11.40
CA LEU A 7 24.97 26.70 10.89
C LEU A 7 23.96 26.53 12.03
N ASN A 8 23.08 27.50 12.26
CA ASN A 8 22.03 27.37 13.27
C ASN A 8 21.10 26.19 12.94
N TYR A 9 20.61 25.49 13.97
CA TYR A 9 19.69 24.36 13.83
C TYR A 9 18.47 24.68 12.94
N ASP A 10 17.84 25.84 13.12
CA ASP A 10 16.65 26.23 12.35
C ASP A 10 16.95 26.34 10.86
N VAL A 11 18.13 26.85 10.50
CA VAL A 11 18.58 26.92 9.10
C VAL A 11 18.83 25.52 8.54
N ARG A 12 19.37 24.60 9.34
CA ARG A 12 19.55 23.20 8.93
C ARG A 12 18.22 22.49 8.69
N VAL A 13 17.25 22.68 9.59
CA VAL A 13 15.89 22.14 9.41
C VAL A 13 15.27 22.64 8.11
N LEU A 14 15.40 23.93 7.79
CA LEU A 14 14.93 24.47 6.51
C LEU A 14 15.61 23.79 5.32
N VAL A 15 16.92 23.53 5.37
CA VAL A 15 17.63 22.79 4.31
C VAL A 15 17.04 21.38 4.17
N TYR A 16 16.81 20.67 5.28
CA TYR A 16 16.27 19.32 5.26
C TYR A 16 14.83 19.26 4.72
N GLU A 17 14.01 20.29 4.98
CA GLU A 17 12.66 20.39 4.43
C GLU A 17 12.63 20.56 2.90
N HIS A 18 13.73 21.01 2.29
CA HIS A 18 13.88 21.18 0.83
C HIS A 18 14.64 20.02 0.16
N MET A 19 15.01 18.98 0.90
CA MET A 19 15.63 17.78 0.34
C MET A 19 14.55 16.82 -0.15
N ASP A 20 14.23 16.91 -1.44
CA ASP A 20 13.14 16.14 -2.07
C ASP A 20 13.39 14.62 -2.11
N ASP A 21 14.64 14.19 -1.96
CA ASP A 21 15.07 12.79 -2.02
C ASP A 21 15.42 12.21 -0.63
N ILE A 22 14.53 12.33 0.36
CA ILE A 22 14.71 11.71 1.69
C ILE A 22 13.74 10.53 1.87
N PRO A 23 14.18 9.37 2.39
CA PRO A 23 13.29 8.25 2.69
C PRO A 23 12.24 8.59 3.76
N PRO A 24 10.99 8.11 3.63
CA PRO A 24 10.43 7.31 2.54
C PRO A 24 9.82 8.14 1.40
N LEU A 25 9.94 9.47 1.42
CA LEU A 25 9.32 10.35 0.41
C LEU A 25 10.07 10.32 -0.94
N GLY A 26 11.37 10.02 -0.90
CA GLY A 26 12.22 9.68 -2.04
C GLY A 26 13.06 8.42 -1.78
N PRO A 27 13.79 7.91 -2.79
CA PRO A 27 14.67 6.75 -2.63
C PRO A 27 15.82 6.97 -1.62
N GLY A 28 16.25 8.20 -1.36
CA GLY A 28 17.34 8.52 -0.44
C GLY A 28 18.73 8.42 -1.03
N ALA A 29 18.85 8.23 -2.35
CA ALA A 29 20.12 7.93 -2.99
C ALA A 29 21.04 9.16 -3.02
N ILE A 30 20.49 10.33 -3.36
CA ILE A 30 21.24 11.57 -3.57
C ILE A 30 21.93 12.03 -2.27
N TYR A 31 21.25 11.88 -1.14
CA TYR A 31 21.72 12.38 0.16
C TYR A 31 22.27 11.30 1.09
N SER A 32 22.37 10.05 0.61
CA SER A 32 22.86 8.92 1.40
C SER A 32 24.23 9.19 2.03
N GLY A 33 25.18 9.74 1.28
CA GLY A 33 26.51 10.08 1.77
C GLY A 33 26.47 11.09 2.93
N PHE A 34 25.64 12.13 2.83
CA PHE A 34 25.47 13.12 3.89
C PHE A 34 24.84 12.52 5.16
N ILE A 35 23.77 11.73 4.98
CA ILE A 35 23.07 11.05 6.08
C ILE A 35 24.01 10.08 6.81
N LEU A 36 24.88 9.39 6.07
CA LEU A 36 25.83 8.42 6.62
C LEU A 36 27.10 9.07 7.19
N ALA A 37 27.38 10.34 6.86
CA ALA A 37 28.61 11.01 7.29
C ALA A 37 28.65 11.25 8.81
N CYS A 38 27.50 11.47 9.47
CA CYS A 38 27.45 11.60 10.93
C CYS A 38 26.08 11.32 11.54
N HIS A 39 26.08 10.92 12.82
CA HIS A 39 24.85 10.62 13.57
C HIS A 39 23.92 11.82 13.73
N GLN A 40 24.47 13.04 13.85
CA GLN A 40 23.65 14.25 14.00
C GLN A 40 22.87 14.56 12.72
N ALA A 41 23.52 14.56 11.55
CA ALA A 41 22.84 14.70 10.25
C ALA A 41 21.72 13.67 10.11
N LYS A 42 22.02 12.39 10.38
CA LYS A 42 21.04 11.32 10.29
C LYS A 42 19.80 11.63 11.13
N ARG A 43 19.98 11.96 12.41
CA ARG A 43 18.89 12.24 13.35
C ARG A 43 18.05 13.45 12.89
N GLU A 44 18.70 14.56 12.54
CA GLU A 44 17.97 15.77 12.12
C GLU A 44 17.22 15.56 10.79
N VAL A 45 17.75 14.76 9.87
CA VAL A 45 17.04 14.37 8.63
C VAL A 45 15.90 13.39 8.90
N GLU A 46 16.05 12.45 9.83
CA GLU A 46 14.96 11.56 10.28
C GLU A 46 13.80 12.37 10.90
N GLU A 47 14.10 13.38 11.72
CA GLU A 47 13.10 14.30 12.28
C GLU A 47 12.36 15.08 11.18
N ALA A 48 13.09 15.62 10.19
CA ALA A 48 12.49 16.32 9.04
C ALA A 48 11.61 15.37 8.21
N ALA A 49 12.07 14.14 7.97
CA ALA A 49 11.30 13.11 7.27
C ALA A 49 10.02 12.75 8.03
N ALA A 50 10.08 12.59 9.35
CA ALA A 50 8.93 12.30 10.20
C ALA A 50 7.87 13.40 10.13
N LYS A 51 8.28 14.67 10.14
CA LYS A 51 7.39 15.82 9.95
C LYS A 51 6.74 15.81 8.56
N ALA A 52 7.52 15.53 7.52
CA ALA A 52 7.02 15.52 6.15
C ALA A 52 6.05 14.36 5.87
N VAL A 53 6.32 13.15 6.40
CA VAL A 53 5.39 12.01 6.31
C VAL A 53 4.12 12.29 7.11
N SER A 54 4.23 12.86 8.32
CA SER A 54 3.06 13.29 9.10
C SER A 54 2.17 14.26 8.31
N LYS A 55 2.79 15.24 7.63
CA LYS A 55 2.08 16.22 6.79
C LYS A 55 1.38 15.55 5.61
N LEU A 56 2.04 14.61 4.94
CA LEU A 56 1.45 13.82 3.85
C LEU A 56 0.23 13.03 4.32
N LEU A 57 0.37 12.27 5.41
CA LEU A 57 -0.72 11.47 5.97
C LEU A 57 -1.90 12.31 6.42
N LYS A 58 -1.63 13.46 7.06
CA LYS A 58 -2.67 14.41 7.44
C LYS A 58 -3.40 14.95 6.22
N HIS A 59 -2.67 15.35 5.18
CA HIS A 59 -3.28 15.82 3.94
C HIS A 59 -4.19 14.76 3.31
N CYS A 60 -3.74 13.51 3.21
CA CYS A 60 -4.56 12.40 2.71
C CYS A 60 -5.82 12.19 3.57
N LYS A 61 -5.70 12.24 4.91
CA LYS A 61 -6.84 12.15 5.83
C LYS A 61 -7.83 13.29 5.61
N ASP A 62 -7.35 14.52 5.49
CA ASP A 62 -8.17 15.72 5.28
C ASP A 62 -8.90 15.65 3.92
N GLU A 63 -8.25 15.17 2.87
CA GLU A 63 -8.87 14.97 1.54
C GLU A 63 -9.93 13.86 1.55
N CYS A 64 -9.68 12.74 2.24
CA CYS A 64 -10.70 11.70 2.42
C CYS A 64 -11.91 12.23 3.22
N ALA A 65 -11.68 13.02 4.27
CA ALA A 65 -12.74 13.62 5.06
C ALA A 65 -13.54 14.68 4.27
N ALA A 66 -12.88 15.41 3.36
CA ALA A 66 -13.51 16.42 2.53
C ALA A 66 -14.41 15.83 1.45
N GLY A 67 -14.27 14.54 1.11
CA GLY A 67 -15.16 13.83 0.20
C GLY A 67 -15.27 14.48 -1.18
N ARG A 68 -14.18 15.12 -1.65
CA ARG A 68 -14.20 15.93 -2.87
C ARG A 68 -14.04 15.03 -4.08
N GLU A 69 -15.12 14.92 -4.85
CA GLU A 69 -15.06 14.51 -6.25
C GLU A 69 -15.44 15.72 -7.11
N ASP A 70 -14.54 16.16 -8.00
CA ASP A 70 -14.80 17.20 -8.99
C ASP A 70 -15.23 18.59 -8.47
N GLY A 71 -14.84 18.98 -7.25
CA GLY A 71 -15.25 20.27 -6.67
C GLY A 71 -16.73 20.33 -6.27
N GLN A 72 -17.46 19.22 -6.41
CA GLN A 72 -18.72 19.01 -5.70
C GLN A 72 -18.39 18.36 -4.37
N VAL A 73 -18.82 19.00 -3.28
CA VAL A 73 -18.72 18.43 -1.94
C VAL A 73 -19.81 17.37 -1.85
N PHE A 74 -19.44 16.12 -2.10
CA PHE A 74 -20.29 15.01 -1.70
C PHE A 74 -20.21 14.94 -0.18
N SER A 75 -21.36 14.96 0.49
CA SER A 75 -21.44 14.84 1.95
C SER A 75 -21.21 13.38 2.36
N TRP A 76 -20.05 12.81 2.02
CA TRP A 76 -19.68 11.48 2.50
C TRP A 76 -19.85 11.46 4.01
N PRO A 77 -20.45 10.40 4.60
CA PRO A 77 -20.42 10.26 6.05
C PRO A 77 -18.95 10.33 6.45
N CYS A 78 -18.54 11.36 7.20
CA CYS A 78 -17.16 11.70 7.48
C CYS A 78 -16.34 10.44 7.79
N ILE A 79 -15.57 9.96 6.81
CA ILE A 79 -14.83 8.71 6.97
C ILE A 79 -13.64 9.04 7.86
N ASP A 80 -13.70 8.64 9.12
CA ASP A 80 -12.57 8.80 10.02
C ASP A 80 -11.52 7.74 9.70
N ILE A 81 -10.49 8.18 8.96
CA ILE A 81 -9.33 7.36 8.66
C ILE A 81 -8.37 7.42 9.84
N GLY A 82 -8.03 6.26 10.38
CA GLY A 82 -6.94 6.12 11.33
C GLY A 82 -5.60 6.22 10.60
N ILE A 83 -4.79 7.21 10.97
CA ILE A 83 -3.41 7.33 10.51
C ILE A 83 -2.47 7.00 11.67
N PRO A 84 -1.30 6.40 11.42
CA PRO A 84 -0.37 6.06 12.49
C PRO A 84 0.19 7.34 13.11
N THR A 85 0.39 7.32 14.43
CA THR A 85 1.08 8.42 15.11
C THR A 85 2.57 8.35 14.79
N ILE A 86 3.04 9.31 13.99
CA ILE A 86 4.46 9.48 13.69
C ILE A 86 5.03 10.50 14.67
N THR A 87 6.05 10.09 15.41
CA THR A 87 6.76 10.96 16.37
C THR A 87 8.05 11.49 15.74
N ALA A 88 8.59 12.59 16.24
CA ALA A 88 9.88 13.11 15.79
C ALA A 88 11.04 12.13 16.03
N ALA A 89 10.90 11.20 16.99
CA ALA A 89 11.89 10.17 17.27
C ALA A 89 11.84 8.97 16.29
N SER A 90 10.95 8.99 15.29
CA SER A 90 10.78 7.89 14.35
C SER A 90 11.97 7.82 13.39
N ASN A 91 12.61 6.66 13.30
CA ASN A 91 13.71 6.45 12.36
C ASN A 91 13.22 6.08 10.94
N PHE A 92 14.12 6.07 9.95
CA PHE A 92 13.73 5.75 8.57
C PHE A 92 13.05 4.40 8.40
N THR A 93 13.44 3.37 9.17
CA THR A 93 12.84 2.04 9.09
C THR A 93 11.37 2.07 9.52
N GLN A 94 11.08 2.78 10.62
CA GLN A 94 9.72 2.97 11.11
C GLN A 94 8.89 3.81 10.12
N LEU A 95 9.46 4.90 9.60
CA LEU A 95 8.78 5.78 8.64
C LEU A 95 8.43 5.05 7.32
N ARG A 96 9.23 4.06 6.91
CA ARG A 96 8.99 3.26 5.69
C ARG A 96 7.81 2.29 5.79
N THR A 97 7.24 2.11 6.97
CA THR A 97 6.12 1.18 7.19
C THR A 97 4.92 1.95 7.73
N ILE A 98 3.83 2.00 6.96
CA ILE A 98 2.62 2.72 7.32
C ILE A 98 1.46 1.73 7.41
N THR A 99 0.60 1.92 8.42
CA THR A 99 -0.68 1.22 8.53
C THR A 99 -1.79 2.26 8.62
N ILE A 100 -2.66 2.28 7.62
CA ILE A 100 -3.83 3.15 7.52
C ILE A 100 -5.03 2.32 7.94
N THR A 101 -5.89 2.86 8.79
CA THR A 101 -7.11 2.19 9.23
C THR A 101 -8.31 2.84 8.57
N LEU A 102 -9.12 2.07 7.87
CA LEU A 102 -10.39 2.50 7.29
C LEU A 102 -11.54 1.72 7.93
N PRO A 103 -12.68 2.35 8.18
CA PRO A 103 -13.87 1.61 8.54
C PRO A 103 -14.42 0.84 7.34
N PHE A 104 -15.06 -0.31 7.55
CA PHE A 104 -15.77 -1.01 6.46
C PHE A 104 -16.84 -0.15 5.79
N SER A 105 -17.45 0.79 6.52
CA SER A 105 -18.40 1.76 5.98
C SER A 105 -17.78 2.68 4.93
N ALA A 106 -16.45 2.86 4.93
CA ALA A 106 -15.76 3.61 3.88
C ALA A 106 -15.93 2.98 2.49
N LEU A 107 -16.30 1.70 2.43
CA LEU A 107 -16.45 0.93 1.20
C LEU A 107 -17.90 0.84 0.74
N GLN A 108 -18.85 1.18 1.61
CA GLN A 108 -20.26 1.22 1.29
C GLN A 108 -20.54 2.58 0.62
N GLY A 109 -20.53 2.61 -0.71
CA GLY A 109 -20.96 3.78 -1.47
C GLY A 109 -22.38 4.25 -1.08
N PHE A 110 -22.75 5.46 -1.49
CA PHE A 110 -24.09 5.99 -1.25
C PHE A 110 -25.16 5.08 -1.88
N GLY A 111 -26.14 4.66 -1.05
CA GLY A 111 -27.33 3.95 -1.53
C GLY A 111 -27.40 2.46 -1.19
N GLY A 112 -26.44 1.91 -0.45
CA GLY A 112 -26.47 0.49 -0.04
C GLY A 112 -26.21 -0.49 -1.19
N SER A 113 -25.99 0.02 -2.40
CA SER A 113 -25.26 -0.68 -3.46
C SER A 113 -23.78 -0.34 -3.31
N TYR A 114 -22.95 -1.37 -3.41
CA TYR A 114 -21.52 -1.19 -3.57
C TYR A 114 -21.24 -0.63 -4.98
N ASP A 115 -21.37 0.67 -5.14
CA ASP A 115 -21.00 1.36 -6.38
C ASP A 115 -19.49 1.65 -6.37
N VAL A 116 -18.84 1.39 -7.51
CA VAL A 116 -17.41 1.63 -7.78
C VAL A 116 -17.03 3.10 -7.53
N GLN A 117 -17.98 4.03 -7.66
CA GLN A 117 -17.78 5.46 -7.33
C GLN A 117 -17.51 5.69 -5.84
N GLY A 118 -18.21 4.94 -4.96
CA GLY A 118 -18.01 4.85 -3.51
C GLY A 118 -16.53 4.70 -3.12
N PHE A 119 -15.86 3.90 -3.91
CA PHE A 119 -14.54 3.38 -3.66
C PHE A 119 -13.44 4.32 -4.13
N HIS A 120 -13.59 4.90 -5.33
CA HIS A 120 -12.62 5.88 -5.84
C HIS A 120 -12.49 7.09 -4.92
N GLY A 121 -13.58 7.53 -4.28
CA GLY A 121 -13.56 8.66 -3.34
C GLY A 121 -12.62 8.48 -2.15
N VAL A 122 -12.47 7.25 -1.64
CA VAL A 122 -11.62 6.95 -0.46
C VAL A 122 -10.21 6.55 -0.87
N PHE A 123 -10.08 5.81 -1.97
CA PHE A 123 -8.77 5.31 -2.38
C PHE A 123 -7.93 6.38 -3.08
N TRP A 124 -8.57 7.26 -3.85
CA TRP A 124 -7.86 8.30 -4.60
C TRP A 124 -7.00 9.21 -3.72
N PRO A 125 -7.47 9.69 -2.55
CA PRO A 125 -6.62 10.50 -1.69
C PRO A 125 -5.49 9.72 -1.00
N LEU A 126 -5.55 8.38 -0.97
CA LEU A 126 -4.44 7.53 -0.48
C LEU A 126 -3.37 7.31 -1.56
N TYR A 127 -3.70 7.51 -2.83
CA TYR A 127 -2.79 7.31 -3.96
C TYR A 127 -1.42 8.01 -3.82
N PRO A 128 -1.34 9.28 -3.35
CA PRO A 128 -0.06 9.93 -3.10
C PRO A 128 0.87 9.15 -2.17
N ILE A 129 0.34 8.36 -1.21
CA ILE A 129 1.14 7.53 -0.31
C ILE A 129 1.80 6.40 -1.10
N PHE A 130 1.04 5.67 -1.91
CA PHE A 130 1.57 4.56 -2.70
C PHE A 130 2.67 5.02 -3.68
N SER A 131 2.55 6.25 -4.20
CA SER A 131 3.55 6.85 -5.10
C SER A 131 4.92 7.16 -4.48
N LYS A 132 5.05 7.04 -3.14
CA LYS A 132 6.31 7.25 -2.42
C LYS A 132 7.04 5.93 -2.16
N TYR A 133 8.28 6.04 -1.68
CA TYR A 133 9.21 4.93 -1.48
C TYR A 133 9.03 4.29 -0.08
N PHE A 134 7.80 3.89 0.23
CA PHE A 134 7.51 3.11 1.42
C PHE A 134 7.87 1.64 1.21
N GLN A 135 8.47 1.02 2.23
CA GLN A 135 8.72 -0.41 2.22
C GLN A 135 7.39 -1.18 2.27
N LYS A 136 6.47 -0.74 3.14
CA LYS A 136 5.15 -1.34 3.30
C LYS A 136 4.09 -0.29 3.61
N VAL A 137 2.97 -0.36 2.89
CA VAL A 137 1.74 0.37 3.21
C VAL A 137 0.63 -0.66 3.41
N SER A 138 0.10 -0.72 4.62
CA SER A 138 -0.99 -1.63 4.99
C SER A 138 -2.27 -0.82 5.14
N VAL A 139 -3.37 -1.32 4.59
CA VAL A 139 -4.70 -0.78 4.79
C VAL A 139 -5.48 -1.79 5.63
N GLN A 140 -5.72 -1.42 6.88
CA GLN A 140 -6.53 -2.15 7.83
C GLN A 140 -8.00 -1.77 7.65
N LEU A 141 -8.85 -2.76 7.48
CA LEU A 141 -10.28 -2.56 7.53
C LEU A 141 -10.80 -3.02 8.88
N ILE A 142 -11.42 -2.10 9.62
CA ILE A 142 -12.05 -2.39 10.90
C ILE A 142 -13.54 -2.13 10.84
N ASP A 143 -14.29 -2.92 11.60
CA ASP A 143 -15.68 -2.60 11.90
C ASP A 143 -15.70 -1.62 13.07
N LEU A 144 -16.15 -0.38 12.82
CA LEU A 144 -16.27 0.63 13.86
C LEU A 144 -17.60 0.45 14.59
N PRO A 145 -17.62 0.29 15.93
CA PRO A 145 -18.83 0.02 16.70
C PRO A 145 -19.97 1.04 16.49
N SER A 146 -19.64 2.27 16.09
CA SER A 146 -20.56 3.39 15.90
C SER A 146 -21.32 3.40 14.58
N HIS A 147 -20.99 2.53 13.61
CA HIS A 147 -21.56 2.54 12.25
C HIS A 147 -22.47 1.35 11.93
N LEU A 148 -22.88 0.57 12.93
CA LEU A 148 -23.87 -0.50 12.74
C LEU A 148 -25.29 0.09 12.72
N PRO A 149 -25.87 0.32 11.52
CA PRO A 149 -27.21 -0.17 11.31
C PRO A 149 -27.40 -0.71 9.88
N SER A 150 -26.89 -1.90 9.58
CA SER A 150 -27.65 -2.81 8.71
C SER A 150 -27.28 -4.27 8.99
N ARG A 151 -28.29 -5.06 9.35
CA ARG A 151 -28.20 -6.48 9.72
C ARG A 151 -27.82 -7.42 8.57
N LYS A 152 -27.34 -6.91 7.43
CA LYS A 152 -26.84 -7.78 6.37
C LYS A 152 -25.40 -8.12 6.73
N PRO A 153 -25.07 -9.40 6.93
CA PRO A 153 -23.67 -9.80 7.08
C PRO A 153 -22.91 -9.20 5.89
N LEU A 154 -21.79 -8.53 6.17
CA LEU A 154 -20.89 -8.08 5.10
C LEU A 154 -20.70 -9.26 4.17
N ASP A 155 -21.13 -9.12 2.92
CA ASP A 155 -21.00 -10.19 1.95
C ASP A 155 -19.50 -10.36 1.70
N ARG A 156 -18.93 -11.39 2.32
CA ARG A 156 -17.49 -11.66 2.30
C ARG A 156 -17.02 -11.90 0.88
N GLU A 157 -17.84 -12.52 0.04
CA GLU A 157 -17.49 -12.79 -1.35
C GLU A 157 -17.42 -11.48 -2.13
N TYR A 158 -18.46 -10.65 -1.99
CA TYR A 158 -18.46 -9.32 -2.59
C TYR A 158 -17.26 -8.48 -2.15
N PHE A 159 -16.95 -8.50 -0.86
CA PHE A 159 -15.82 -7.76 -0.31
C PHE A 159 -14.46 -8.28 -0.84
N ARG A 160 -14.29 -9.61 -0.96
CA ARG A 160 -13.09 -10.21 -1.56
C ARG A 160 -12.93 -9.84 -3.03
N ASP A 161 -14.01 -9.89 -3.79
CA ASP A 161 -14.02 -9.44 -5.19
C ASP A 161 -13.62 -7.97 -5.27
N TRP A 162 -14.10 -7.13 -4.35
CA TRP A 162 -13.69 -5.73 -4.27
C TRP A 162 -12.19 -5.56 -4.00
N VAL A 163 -11.61 -6.26 -3.00
CA VAL A 163 -10.16 -6.19 -2.75
C VAL A 163 -9.38 -6.67 -3.96
N ARG A 164 -9.89 -7.69 -4.68
CA ARG A 164 -9.29 -8.19 -5.92
C ARG A 164 -9.21 -7.09 -6.97
N GLU A 165 -10.33 -6.43 -7.28
CA GLU A 165 -10.39 -5.38 -8.28
C GLU A 165 -9.52 -4.18 -7.88
N LEU A 166 -9.49 -3.82 -6.60
CA LEU A 166 -8.60 -2.75 -6.11
C LEU A 166 -7.12 -3.10 -6.33
N LEU A 167 -6.70 -4.31 -5.94
CA LEU A 167 -5.32 -4.74 -6.19
C LEU A 167 -5.05 -4.83 -7.69
N SER A 168 -6.06 -5.15 -8.50
CA SER A 168 -5.99 -5.09 -9.96
C SER A 168 -5.64 -3.68 -10.45
N ASP A 169 -6.41 -2.70 -10.02
CA ASP A 169 -6.23 -1.29 -10.38
C ASP A 169 -4.88 -0.74 -9.90
N ILE A 170 -4.50 -1.03 -8.65
CA ILE A 170 -3.19 -0.66 -8.10
C ILE A 170 -2.08 -1.24 -8.97
N ALA A 171 -2.13 -2.54 -9.26
CA ALA A 171 -1.06 -3.16 -10.04
C ALA A 171 -1.00 -2.59 -11.47
N ALA A 172 -2.15 -2.24 -12.05
CA ALA A 172 -2.21 -1.59 -13.35
C ALA A 172 -1.53 -0.20 -13.33
N GLU A 173 -1.49 0.49 -12.20
CA GLU A 173 -0.78 1.78 -12.05
C GLU A 173 0.72 1.63 -11.73
N ILE A 174 1.22 0.40 -11.52
CA ILE A 174 2.64 0.14 -11.26
C ILE A 174 3.53 0.49 -12.47
N PRO A 175 3.25 0.00 -13.70
CA PRO A 175 4.07 0.32 -14.87
C PRO A 175 3.66 1.62 -15.58
N PHE A 176 2.48 2.19 -15.29
CA PHE A 176 1.93 3.30 -16.07
C PHE A 176 2.20 4.67 -15.43
N SER A 177 2.92 5.54 -16.13
CA SER A 177 3.03 6.97 -15.77
C SER A 177 2.20 7.91 -16.66
N ARG A 178 1.51 7.39 -17.69
CA ARG A 178 0.62 8.17 -18.59
C ARG A 178 0.02 7.26 -19.68
N SER A 179 -1.30 7.27 -19.76
CA SER A 179 -2.15 6.96 -20.94
C SER A 179 -2.24 5.52 -21.44
N ARG A 180 -3.32 4.82 -21.06
CA ARG A 180 -4.48 4.46 -21.91
C ARG A 180 -5.62 4.09 -20.97
N GLY A 181 -6.83 4.56 -21.25
CA GLY A 181 -7.94 4.45 -20.31
C GLY A 181 -8.26 3.02 -19.91
N PHE A 182 -8.44 2.87 -18.61
CA PHE A 182 -9.11 1.74 -17.99
C PHE A 182 -10.50 1.55 -18.59
N GLY A 183 -10.88 0.30 -18.83
CA GLY A 183 -12.25 -0.08 -19.19
C GLY A 183 -13.24 0.09 -18.04
N PHE A 184 -12.75 0.15 -16.79
CA PHE A 184 -13.58 0.42 -15.59
C PHE A 184 -13.63 1.91 -15.20
N LEU A 185 -12.60 2.72 -15.52
CA LEU A 185 -12.66 4.19 -15.45
C LEU A 185 -13.27 4.76 -16.74
N ALA A 186 -14.46 4.31 -17.11
CA ALA A 186 -15.20 4.82 -18.26
C ALA A 186 -15.58 6.31 -18.10
N ASN A 187 -15.35 6.90 -16.93
CA ASN A 187 -15.51 8.33 -16.73
C ASN A 187 -14.24 9.07 -17.19
N ASP A 188 -14.36 9.86 -18.27
CA ASP A 188 -13.32 10.73 -18.82
C ASP A 188 -12.69 11.67 -17.76
N LYS A 189 -13.36 11.86 -16.63
CA LYS A 189 -12.89 12.64 -15.49
C LYS A 189 -11.85 11.94 -14.62
N ALA A 190 -12.07 10.66 -14.29
CA ALA A 190 -11.07 9.84 -13.60
C ALA A 190 -9.79 9.72 -14.44
N ARG A 191 -9.93 9.68 -15.78
CA ARG A 191 -8.81 9.81 -16.74
C ARG A 191 -8.04 11.13 -16.61
N LYS A 192 -8.69 12.26 -16.32
CA LYS A 192 -8.03 13.56 -16.11
C LYS A 192 -7.33 13.63 -14.75
N ALA A 193 -7.89 13.03 -13.71
CA ALA A 193 -7.24 12.90 -12.41
C ALA A 193 -6.02 11.96 -12.47
N ALA A 194 -6.14 10.82 -13.15
CA ALA A 194 -5.06 9.87 -13.46
C ALA A 194 -3.91 10.48 -14.27
N LYS A 195 -4.13 11.59 -14.99
CA LYS A 195 -3.07 12.32 -15.70
C LYS A 195 -1.98 12.87 -14.77
N TYR A 196 -2.28 12.98 -13.47
CA TYR A 196 -1.38 13.49 -12.42
C TYR A 196 -0.94 12.42 -11.42
N ALA A 197 -1.40 11.17 -11.58
CA ALA A 197 -0.99 10.06 -10.74
C ALA A 197 0.50 9.77 -10.98
N ALA A 198 1.35 10.02 -9.97
CA ALA A 198 2.73 9.57 -9.99
C ALA A 198 2.77 8.03 -9.98
N PRO A 199 3.74 7.37 -10.63
CA PRO A 199 3.82 5.91 -10.62
C PRO A 199 3.87 5.38 -9.20
N ILE A 200 3.27 4.22 -8.96
CA ILE A 200 3.37 3.62 -7.64
C ILE A 200 4.81 3.18 -7.39
N LYS A 201 5.34 3.52 -6.22
CA LYS A 201 6.72 3.18 -5.81
C LYS A 201 6.78 2.29 -4.59
N THR A 202 5.72 2.21 -3.79
CA THR A 202 5.70 1.38 -2.58
C THR A 202 5.99 -0.09 -2.90
N LYS A 203 6.90 -0.75 -2.16
CA LYS A 203 7.28 -2.16 -2.45
C LYS A 203 6.20 -3.17 -2.09
N HIS A 204 5.49 -2.91 -1.00
CA HIS A 204 4.50 -3.82 -0.44
C HIS A 204 3.23 -3.05 -0.10
N ILE A 205 2.15 -3.37 -0.79
CA ILE A 205 0.81 -2.85 -0.50
C ILE A 205 -0.06 -4.02 -0.06
N SER A 206 -0.68 -3.92 1.12
CA SER A 206 -1.51 -4.99 1.67
C SER A 206 -2.81 -4.47 2.23
N PHE A 207 -3.91 -5.16 1.95
CA PHE A 207 -5.22 -4.96 2.56
C PHE A 207 -5.45 -6.11 3.52
N TYR A 208 -5.88 -5.80 4.73
CA TYR A 208 -6.19 -6.84 5.70
C TYR A 208 -7.43 -6.47 6.49
N TRP A 209 -8.15 -7.49 6.90
CA TRP A 209 -9.39 -7.33 7.63
C TRP A 209 -9.61 -8.47 8.62
N ASP A 210 -10.31 -8.16 9.70
CA ASP A 210 -10.63 -9.10 10.76
C ASP A 210 -12.13 -9.03 11.06
N THR A 211 -12.83 -10.11 10.75
CA THR A 211 -14.28 -10.27 10.98
C THR A 211 -14.60 -11.09 12.23
N ARG A 212 -13.60 -11.37 13.08
CA ARG A 212 -13.84 -11.99 14.39
C ARG A 212 -14.58 -11.00 15.31
N ASP A 213 -15.27 -11.53 16.30
CA ASP A 213 -16.04 -10.75 17.26
C ASP A 213 -15.32 -10.65 18.61
N GLY A 214 -15.48 -9.51 19.30
CA GLY A 214 -15.12 -9.37 20.72
C GLY A 214 -13.70 -9.83 21.07
N ALA A 215 -13.61 -10.76 22.02
CA ALA A 215 -12.36 -11.26 22.58
C ALA A 215 -11.48 -12.02 21.57
N ASP A 216 -12.09 -12.64 20.55
CA ASP A 216 -11.37 -13.42 19.54
C ASP A 216 -10.40 -12.56 18.70
N ARG A 217 -10.61 -11.24 18.62
CA ARG A 217 -9.71 -10.32 17.90
C ARG A 217 -8.35 -10.15 18.57
N ALA A 218 -8.24 -10.41 19.87
CA ALA A 218 -7.00 -10.26 20.63
C ALA A 218 -6.03 -11.43 20.44
N GLU A 219 -6.49 -12.57 19.94
CA GLU A 219 -5.68 -13.77 19.78
C GLU A 219 -4.89 -13.76 18.48
N ASP A 220 -3.61 -14.14 18.58
CA ASP A 220 -2.74 -14.35 17.42
C ASP A 220 -3.27 -15.51 16.58
N VAL A 221 -3.37 -15.28 15.26
CA VAL A 221 -3.81 -16.31 14.31
C VAL A 221 -2.75 -16.50 13.22
N GLU A 222 -2.51 -17.75 12.86
CA GLU A 222 -1.68 -18.10 11.73
C GLU A 222 -2.50 -17.95 10.44
N LEU A 223 -1.97 -17.22 9.46
CA LEU A 223 -2.59 -17.11 8.15
C LEU A 223 -1.83 -17.99 7.16
N ARG A 224 -2.58 -18.74 6.37
CA ARG A 224 -2.06 -19.63 5.32
C ARG A 224 -2.70 -19.27 4.00
N GLY A 225 -1.98 -19.45 2.91
CA GLY A 225 -2.56 -19.27 1.60
C GLY A 225 -1.55 -19.42 0.49
N VAL A 226 -1.72 -18.59 -0.54
CA VAL A 226 -1.05 -18.76 -1.82
C VAL A 226 -0.50 -17.44 -2.31
N ARG A 227 0.68 -17.52 -2.91
CA ARG A 227 1.33 -16.45 -3.63
C ARG A 227 1.37 -16.78 -5.10
N TYR A 228 1.05 -15.80 -5.91
CA TYR A 228 1.01 -15.83 -7.35
C TYR A 228 2.21 -15.06 -7.93
N ARG A 229 2.93 -15.69 -8.85
CA ARG A 229 4.07 -15.12 -9.56
C ARG A 229 3.94 -15.38 -11.06
N TYR A 230 4.54 -14.50 -11.86
CA TYR A 230 4.77 -14.76 -13.27
C TYR A 230 5.49 -16.11 -13.47
N ASP A 231 5.07 -16.86 -14.48
CA ASP A 231 5.74 -18.12 -14.85
C ASP A 231 7.24 -17.92 -15.14
N ALA A 232 8.04 -18.96 -14.96
CA ALA A 232 9.49 -18.90 -15.15
C ALA A 232 9.91 -18.44 -16.55
N ASP A 233 9.13 -18.77 -17.59
CA ASP A 233 9.45 -18.46 -18.97
C ASP A 233 9.27 -16.97 -19.28
N GLU A 234 8.17 -16.36 -18.84
CA GLU A 234 7.90 -14.92 -18.90
C GLU A 234 8.93 -14.15 -18.06
N ARG A 235 9.25 -14.63 -16.86
CA ARG A 235 10.32 -14.04 -16.03
C ARG A 235 11.68 -14.07 -16.73
N LYS A 236 11.98 -15.16 -17.45
CA LYS A 236 13.22 -15.31 -18.21
C LYS A 236 13.26 -14.37 -19.42
N LYS A 237 12.14 -14.17 -20.12
CA LYS A 237 12.02 -13.24 -21.26
C LYS A 237 12.28 -11.79 -20.85
N LEU A 238 11.90 -11.40 -19.63
CA LEU A 238 12.04 -10.03 -19.12
C LEU A 238 13.46 -9.73 -18.58
N GLY A 239 14.28 -10.74 -18.32
CA GLY A 239 15.61 -10.55 -17.74
C GLY A 239 15.60 -10.29 -16.23
N LYS A 240 16.77 -10.44 -15.60
CA LYS A 240 16.91 -10.52 -14.13
C LYS A 240 16.45 -9.25 -13.40
N GLU A 241 16.74 -8.08 -13.97
CA GLU A 241 16.42 -6.79 -13.35
C GLU A 241 14.90 -6.55 -13.32
N LEU A 242 14.22 -6.69 -14.45
CA LEU A 242 12.77 -6.50 -14.54
C LEU A 242 12.01 -7.56 -13.74
N ASN A 243 12.48 -8.81 -13.75
CA ASN A 243 11.88 -9.88 -12.95
C ASN A 243 11.81 -9.52 -11.45
N SER A 244 12.83 -8.86 -10.91
CA SER A 244 12.86 -8.43 -9.51
C SER A 244 11.87 -7.31 -9.17
N GLN A 245 11.36 -6.62 -10.20
CA GLN A 245 10.42 -5.49 -10.09
C GLN A 245 8.98 -5.91 -10.40
N LEU A 246 8.75 -7.15 -10.83
CA LEU A 246 7.42 -7.65 -11.12
C LEU A 246 6.58 -7.74 -9.84
N PRO A 247 5.33 -7.28 -9.88
CA PRO A 247 4.43 -7.45 -8.75
C PRO A 247 4.13 -8.94 -8.56
N MET A 248 4.25 -9.40 -7.32
CA MET A 248 3.72 -10.69 -6.87
C MET A 248 2.45 -10.41 -6.09
N GLN A 249 1.38 -11.15 -6.36
CA GLN A 249 0.17 -11.09 -5.56
C GLN A 249 0.20 -12.21 -4.53
N TYR A 250 -0.33 -11.98 -3.35
CA TYR A 250 -0.58 -13.05 -2.39
C TYR A 250 -1.93 -12.87 -1.71
N ARG A 251 -2.43 -13.99 -1.22
CA ARG A 251 -3.63 -14.08 -0.40
C ARG A 251 -3.37 -15.08 0.71
N VAL A 252 -3.60 -14.67 1.95
CA VAL A 252 -3.55 -15.55 3.12
C VAL A 252 -4.81 -15.36 3.95
N SER A 253 -5.28 -16.44 4.56
CA SER A 253 -6.42 -16.44 5.47
C SER A 253 -6.17 -17.37 6.65
N ASP A 254 -6.86 -17.14 7.76
CA ASP A 254 -6.97 -18.16 8.80
C ASP A 254 -7.79 -19.37 8.31
N GLU A 255 -7.78 -20.45 9.08
CA GLU A 255 -8.53 -21.67 8.74
C GLU A 255 -10.04 -21.44 8.57
N LYS A 256 -10.58 -20.42 9.26
CA LYS A 256 -12.01 -20.09 9.26
C LYS A 256 -12.38 -18.99 8.24
N GLY A 257 -11.41 -18.43 7.52
CA GLY A 257 -11.60 -17.29 6.62
C GLY A 257 -12.24 -16.07 7.29
N LYS A 258 -11.99 -15.87 8.59
CA LYS A 258 -12.42 -14.70 9.36
C LYS A 258 -11.37 -13.59 9.35
N VAL A 259 -10.09 -13.94 9.22
CA VAL A 259 -8.98 -13.00 9.09
C VAL A 259 -8.31 -13.26 7.76
N GLU A 260 -8.14 -12.22 6.95
CA GLU A 260 -7.46 -12.33 5.67
C GLU A 260 -6.53 -11.15 5.43
N GLU A 261 -5.49 -11.40 4.65
CA GLU A 261 -4.58 -10.41 4.12
C GLU A 261 -4.31 -10.71 2.65
N TRP A 262 -4.51 -9.69 1.82
CA TRP A 262 -4.25 -9.73 0.39
C TRP A 262 -3.30 -8.61 0.04
N GLY A 263 -2.35 -8.83 -0.87
CA GLY A 263 -1.41 -7.78 -1.19
C GLY A 263 -0.62 -7.97 -2.47
N LEU A 264 0.02 -6.89 -2.86
CA LEU A 264 1.03 -6.82 -3.91
C LEU A 264 2.39 -6.59 -3.26
N VAL A 265 3.40 -7.35 -3.68
CA VAL A 265 4.75 -7.23 -3.16
C VAL A 265 5.77 -7.40 -4.28
N SER A 266 6.86 -6.65 -4.20
CA SER A 266 8.03 -6.80 -5.06
C SER A 266 9.31 -6.80 -4.25
N THR A 267 10.34 -7.47 -4.78
CA THR A 267 11.66 -7.47 -4.15
C THR A 267 12.34 -6.11 -4.27
N ASN A 268 12.15 -5.43 -5.42
CA ASN A 268 12.70 -4.12 -5.71
C ASN A 268 11.64 -3.05 -5.89
N TRP A 269 12.06 -1.79 -5.82
CA TRP A 269 11.21 -0.64 -6.10
C TRP A 269 10.64 -0.76 -7.51
N TRP A 270 9.37 -0.40 -7.67
CA TRP A 270 8.72 -0.45 -8.97
C TRP A 270 9.28 0.65 -9.88
N SER A 271 10.14 0.26 -10.83
CA SER A 271 10.77 1.17 -11.79
C SER A 271 10.64 0.66 -13.22
N LEU A 272 9.54 -0.02 -13.52
CA LEU A 272 9.26 -0.50 -14.87
C LEU A 272 9.23 0.69 -15.83
N SER A 273 10.06 0.62 -16.87
CA SER A 273 10.12 1.67 -17.87
C SER A 273 8.90 1.59 -18.78
N LYS A 274 8.46 2.72 -19.37
CA LYS A 274 7.28 2.78 -20.25
C LYS A 274 7.29 1.81 -21.45
N ARG A 275 8.46 1.27 -21.81
CA ARG A 275 8.63 0.35 -22.96
C ARG A 275 8.39 -1.10 -22.57
N GLU A 276 8.58 -1.42 -21.30
CA GLU A 276 8.33 -2.73 -20.73
C GLU A 276 6.98 -2.63 -20.05
N ASN A 277 5.92 -2.83 -20.81
CA ASN A 277 4.58 -3.01 -20.27
C ASN A 277 4.39 -4.51 -20.07
N PRO A 278 4.90 -5.13 -18.96
CA PRO A 278 4.47 -6.47 -18.64
C PRO A 278 2.96 -6.36 -18.53
N ARG A 279 2.23 -7.14 -19.34
CA ARG A 279 0.78 -7.24 -19.16
C ARG A 279 0.57 -7.55 -17.68
N VAL A 280 0.01 -6.60 -16.95
CA VAL A 280 -0.29 -6.77 -15.54
C VAL A 280 -1.34 -7.88 -15.50
N LEU A 281 -0.95 -9.02 -14.94
CA LEU A 281 -1.62 -10.30 -15.09
C LEU A 281 -2.86 -10.45 -14.19
N LEU A 282 -3.58 -9.36 -13.90
CA LEU A 282 -4.79 -9.45 -13.11
C LEU A 282 -5.94 -9.90 -14.01
N GLY A 283 -6.02 -11.21 -14.16
CA GLY A 283 -7.10 -11.92 -14.81
C GLY A 283 -8.37 -11.81 -13.99
N GLN A 284 -9.48 -11.58 -14.68
CA GLN A 284 -10.82 -11.71 -14.16
C GLN A 284 -11.04 -13.19 -13.80
N GLU A 285 -11.39 -13.45 -12.55
CA GLU A 285 -12.00 -14.69 -12.04
C GLU A 285 -11.12 -15.94 -11.75
N GLU A 286 -10.04 -16.27 -12.48
CA GLU A 286 -9.32 -17.56 -12.28
C GLU A 286 -7.79 -17.49 -12.11
N GLY A 287 -7.28 -16.39 -11.55
CA GLY A 287 -5.85 -16.22 -11.39
C GLY A 287 -5.16 -15.92 -12.71
N PHE A 288 -3.85 -15.75 -12.65
CA PHE A 288 -3.09 -15.26 -13.78
C PHE A 288 -3.03 -16.41 -14.80
N THR A 289 -3.37 -16.18 -16.06
CA THR A 289 -3.27 -17.22 -17.12
C THR A 289 -1.85 -17.75 -17.32
N HIS A 290 -0.86 -17.14 -16.67
CA HIS A 290 0.57 -17.43 -16.67
C HIS A 290 1.15 -17.38 -15.24
N THR A 291 0.50 -18.06 -14.27
CA THR A 291 0.99 -18.10 -12.88
C THR A 291 1.61 -19.41 -12.46
N GLU A 292 2.78 -19.29 -11.84
CA GLU A 292 3.20 -20.21 -10.80
C GLU A 292 2.56 -19.77 -9.48
N TRP A 293 1.96 -20.71 -8.76
CA TRP A 293 1.51 -20.49 -7.40
C TRP A 293 2.41 -21.25 -6.42
N GLN A 294 2.62 -20.67 -5.23
CA GLN A 294 3.38 -21.26 -4.15
C GLN A 294 2.64 -21.03 -2.84
N PHE A 295 2.59 -22.04 -1.98
CA PHE A 295 2.04 -21.86 -0.64
C PHE A 295 2.85 -20.81 0.14
N CYS A 296 2.15 -20.00 0.92
CA CYS A 296 2.77 -19.04 1.80
C CYS A 296 2.05 -18.95 3.13
N TYR A 297 2.81 -18.47 4.11
CA TYR A 297 2.39 -18.38 5.51
C TYR A 297 2.71 -16.98 6.01
N SER A 298 1.84 -16.46 6.87
CA SER A 298 2.06 -15.20 7.58
C SER A 298 1.74 -15.43 9.05
N SER A 299 2.74 -15.29 9.91
CA SER A 299 2.55 -15.33 11.35
C SER A 299 2.19 -13.93 11.84
N GLY A 300 0.92 -13.69 12.19
CA GLY A 300 0.51 -12.47 12.89
C GLY A 300 -0.93 -12.03 12.67
N ILE A 301 -1.48 -11.34 13.69
CA ILE A 301 -2.77 -10.63 13.66
C ILE A 301 -2.68 -9.46 12.69
N GLY A 302 -3.81 -9.10 12.07
CA GLY A 302 -4.06 -7.81 11.43
C GLY A 302 -3.74 -6.60 12.34
N GLY A 303 -2.46 -6.31 12.51
CA GLY A 303 -1.88 -5.26 13.34
C GLY A 303 -0.38 -5.48 13.60
N LYS A 304 0.07 -6.74 13.71
CA LYS A 304 1.48 -7.13 13.78
C LYS A 304 1.73 -8.38 12.93
N ILE A 305 1.59 -8.21 11.61
CA ILE A 305 2.15 -9.17 10.66
C ILE A 305 3.67 -9.10 10.82
N LYS A 306 4.28 -10.12 11.44
CA LYS A 306 5.74 -10.24 11.33
C LYS A 306 6.04 -10.52 9.87
N PRO A 307 7.00 -9.82 9.25
CA PRO A 307 7.45 -10.13 7.91
C PRO A 307 8.23 -11.45 7.91
N ASP A 308 7.58 -12.57 8.23
CA ASP A 308 8.10 -13.91 7.90
C ASP A 308 7.77 -14.27 6.43
N ILE A 309 7.40 -13.26 5.61
CA ILE A 309 7.47 -13.30 4.14
C ILE A 309 8.90 -13.63 3.68
N GLU A 310 9.92 -13.43 4.52
CA GLU A 310 11.31 -13.83 4.22
C GLU A 310 11.52 -15.36 4.28
N LYS A 311 10.70 -16.13 5.00
CA LYS A 311 10.69 -17.61 4.91
C LYS A 311 10.00 -18.14 3.64
N MET A 312 9.75 -17.29 2.65
CA MET A 312 9.17 -17.71 1.37
C MET A 312 10.19 -18.27 0.35
N GLN A 313 11.39 -18.66 0.79
CA GLN A 313 12.44 -19.28 -0.04
C GLN A 313 12.81 -20.72 0.34
N GLU A 314 12.34 -21.27 1.47
CA GLU A 314 12.79 -22.59 1.95
C GLU A 314 11.62 -23.51 2.29
N THR A 315 10.95 -24.06 1.28
CA THR A 315 10.35 -25.42 1.30
C THR A 315 9.80 -25.78 -0.08
N ILE A 316 10.70 -25.96 -1.05
CA ILE A 316 10.55 -27.00 -2.06
C ILE A 316 11.89 -27.72 -2.06
N GLY A 317 12.14 -28.47 -0.99
CA GLY A 317 13.16 -29.51 -1.00
C GLY A 317 12.54 -30.75 -1.63
N ASP A 318 13.07 -31.15 -2.78
CA ASP A 318 13.43 -32.52 -3.16
C ASP A 318 12.52 -33.72 -2.83
N ASP A 319 11.21 -33.57 -2.62
CA ASP A 319 10.28 -34.70 -2.44
C ASP A 319 9.31 -34.89 -3.63
N TRP A 320 9.84 -34.82 -4.84
CA TRP A 320 9.26 -35.50 -6.02
C TRP A 320 10.37 -36.22 -6.79
N ALA A 321 10.84 -37.31 -6.19
CA ALA A 321 11.46 -38.45 -6.86
C ALA A 321 10.52 -39.66 -6.72
#